data_AF-A0A9P6WU22-F1
#
_entry.id   AF-A0A9P6WU22-F1
#
_cell.length_a   1.000
_cell.length_b   1.000
_cell.length_c   1.000
_cell.angle_alpha   90.00
_cell.angle_beta   90.00
_cell.angle_gamma   90.00
#
_symmetry.space_group_name_H-M   'P 1'
#
loop_
_entity.id
_entity.type
_entity.pdbx_description
1 polymer ?
#
loop_
_entity_poly.entity_id
_entity_poly.type
_entity_poly.pdbx_seq_one_letter_code
_entity_poly.pdbx_strand_id
1 'polypeptide(L)'
;MAANLTNQVRSIAEVTKAVALGDLSKKIEVESGGEILELKTIVNGMVDQLRIFASEVTRVSKEVGTEGKLGGQAMVEGVAGTWLDLTDNVNIMAANLTNQVRSIAEVTKAVALGDLSKKIEVESGGEILDLKNIVNNMK
;
A
#
# COMPACT_ATOMS: atom_id res chain seq x y z
N MET A 1 33.75 -25.88 11.76
CA MET A 1 32.45 -25.53 12.39
C MET A 1 32.36 -24.04 12.73
N ALA A 2 33.26 -23.46 13.55
CA ALA A 2 33.21 -22.03 13.91
C ALA A 2 33.21 -21.07 12.70
N ALA A 3 34.08 -21.30 11.70
CA ALA A 3 34.14 -20.47 10.50
C ALA A 3 32.83 -20.50 9.67
N ASN A 4 32.08 -21.61 9.71
CA ASN A 4 30.81 -21.74 9.00
C ASN A 4 29.72 -20.90 9.69
N LEU A 5 29.65 -20.98 11.03
CA LEU A 5 28.72 -20.17 11.81
C LEU A 5 29.02 -18.67 11.69
N THR A 6 30.29 -18.27 11.68
CA THR A 6 30.68 -16.86 11.45
C THR A 6 30.23 -16.36 10.08
N ASN A 7 30.35 -17.17 9.03
CA ASN A 7 29.89 -16.80 7.70
C ASN A 7 28.36 -16.72 7.63
N GLN A 8 27.65 -17.64 8.29
CA GLN A 8 26.19 -17.62 8.41
C GLN A 8 25.68 -16.35 9.09
N VAL A 9 26.22 -16.02 10.26
CA VAL A 9 25.80 -14.82 11.00
C VAL A 9 26.17 -13.55 10.24
N ARG A 10 27.33 -13.50 9.57
CA ARG A 10 27.70 -12.35 8.73
C ARG A 10 26.72 -12.14 7.58
N SER A 11 26.32 -13.21 6.89
CA SER A 11 25.35 -13.11 5.79
C SER A 11 23.98 -12.60 6.28
N ILE A 12 23.53 -13.04 7.45
CA ILE A 12 22.30 -12.54 8.07
C ILE A 12 22.42 -11.04 8.36
N ALA A 13 23.52 -10.61 8.99
CA ALA A 13 23.75 -9.21 9.32
C ALA A 13 23.79 -8.30 8.06
N GLU A 14 24.37 -8.78 6.96
CA GLU A 14 24.39 -8.08 5.68
C GLU A 14 22.98 -7.88 5.11
N VAL A 15 22.14 -8.91 5.13
CA VAL A 15 20.76 -8.84 4.64
C VAL A 15 19.91 -7.96 5.54
N THR A 16 20.01 -8.09 6.86
CA THR A 16 19.29 -7.20 7.80
C THR A 16 19.72 -5.75 7.63
N LYS A 17 21.01 -5.48 7.39
CA LYS A 17 21.51 -4.13 7.07
C LYS A 17 20.95 -3.62 5.75
N ALA A 18 20.88 -4.46 4.72
CA ALA A 18 20.28 -4.09 3.43
C ALA A 18 18.80 -3.71 3.60
N VAL A 19 18.02 -4.51 4.32
CA VAL A 19 16.61 -4.24 4.63
C VAL A 19 16.46 -2.93 5.41
N ALA A 20 17.30 -2.69 6.41
CA ALA A 20 17.29 -1.43 7.17
C ALA A 20 17.59 -0.20 6.29
N LEU A 21 18.31 -0.37 5.18
CA LEU A 21 18.58 0.67 4.19
C LEU A 21 17.53 0.69 3.05
N GLY A 22 16.48 -0.13 3.13
CA GLY A 22 15.42 -0.22 2.13
C GLY A 22 15.74 -1.10 0.91
N ASP A 23 16.86 -1.82 0.91
CA ASP A 23 17.19 -2.80 -0.13
C ASP A 23 16.55 -4.16 0.18
N LEU A 24 15.40 -4.41 -0.43
CA LEU A 24 14.62 -5.65 -0.32
C LEU A 24 14.98 -6.68 -1.42
N SER A 25 16.05 -6.45 -2.17
CA SER A 25 16.51 -7.38 -3.22
C SER A 25 17.39 -8.51 -2.67
N LYS A 26 17.94 -8.33 -1.46
CA LYS A 26 18.89 -9.26 -0.84
C LYS A 26 18.20 -10.36 -0.06
N LYS A 27 18.74 -11.58 -0.15
CA LYS A 27 18.35 -12.73 0.66
C LYS A 27 19.57 -13.41 1.25
N ILE A 28 19.36 -14.12 2.35
CA ILE A 28 20.36 -15.00 2.93
C ILE A 28 20.41 -16.25 2.07
N GLU A 29 21.56 -16.52 1.44
CA GLU A 29 21.73 -17.66 0.54
C GLU A 29 22.59 -18.79 1.12
N VAL A 30 23.41 -18.48 2.13
CA VAL A 30 24.39 -19.43 2.66
C VAL A 30 23.74 -20.74 3.16
N GLU A 31 24.44 -21.86 3.00
CA GLU A 31 24.00 -23.17 3.49
C GLU A 31 23.92 -23.16 5.02
N SER A 32 22.79 -23.64 5.54
CA SER A 32 22.53 -23.71 6.97
C SER A 32 21.64 -24.89 7.33
N GLY A 33 21.74 -25.32 8.59
CA GLY A 33 20.90 -26.35 9.19
C GLY A 33 20.55 -25.96 10.62
N GLY A 34 19.57 -26.64 11.22
CA GLY A 34 19.08 -26.35 12.57
C GLY A 34 18.55 -24.92 12.71
N GLU A 35 18.83 -24.27 13.83
CA GLU A 35 18.32 -22.94 14.19
C GLU A 35 18.70 -21.85 13.17
N ILE A 36 19.86 -21.97 12.52
CA ILE A 36 20.30 -21.00 11.50
C ILE A 36 19.47 -21.14 10.22
N LEU A 37 18.98 -22.34 9.89
CA LEU A 37 18.07 -22.53 8.77
C LEU A 37 16.70 -21.93 9.07
N GLU A 38 16.20 -22.11 10.29
CA GLU A 38 14.95 -21.49 10.74
C GLU A 38 15.04 -19.97 10.70
N LEU A 39 16.11 -19.39 11.25
CA LEU A 39 16.35 -17.94 11.22
C LEU A 39 16.47 -17.41 9.78
N LYS A 40 17.22 -18.10 8.90
CA LYS A 40 17.30 -17.78 7.46
C LYS A 40 15.92 -17.74 6.82
N THR A 41 15.08 -18.73 7.12
CA THR A 41 13.74 -18.86 6.55
C THR A 41 12.83 -17.73 7.02
N ILE A 42 12.85 -17.41 8.31
CA ILE A 42 12.07 -16.32 8.90
C ILE A 42 12.49 -14.97 8.31
N VAL A 43 13.80 -14.68 8.28
CA VAL A 43 14.30 -13.40 7.75
C VAL A 43 14.00 -13.26 6.26
N ASN A 44 14.23 -14.29 5.46
CA ASN A 44 13.92 -14.23 4.04
C ASN A 44 12.40 -14.09 3.79
N GLY A 45 11.56 -14.76 4.59
CA GLY A 45 10.10 -14.59 4.52
C GLY A 45 9.66 -13.16 4.86
N MET A 46 10.27 -12.54 5.88
CA MET A 46 10.04 -11.13 6.19
C MET A 46 10.42 -10.21 5.02
N VAL A 47 11.57 -10.46 4.36
CA VAL A 47 12.00 -9.69 3.18
C VAL A 47 11.01 -9.83 2.03
N ASP A 48 10.52 -11.04 1.77
CA ASP A 48 9.52 -11.30 0.72
C ASP A 48 8.22 -10.55 0.99
N GLN A 49 7.73 -10.59 2.24
CA GLN A 49 6.51 -9.88 2.62
C GLN A 49 6.65 -8.37 2.45
N LEU A 50 7.78 -7.80 2.90
CA LEU A 50 8.10 -6.39 2.75
C LEU A 50 8.14 -5.99 1.27
N ARG A 51 8.72 -6.83 0.42
CA ARG A 51 8.85 -6.57 -1.01
C ARG A 51 7.50 -6.56 -1.71
N ILE A 52 6.63 -7.51 -1.41
CA ILE A 52 5.26 -7.55 -1.97
C ILE A 52 4.50 -6.31 -1.52
N PHE A 53 4.50 -6.01 -0.22
CA PHE A 53 3.82 -4.84 0.33
C PHE A 53 4.30 -3.54 -0.34
N ALA A 54 5.62 -3.32 -0.42
CA ALA A 54 6.18 -2.13 -1.07
C ALA A 54 5.75 -2.01 -2.54
N SER A 55 5.71 -3.13 -3.27
CA SER A 55 5.25 -3.14 -4.66
C SER A 55 3.77 -2.79 -4.80
N GLU A 56 2.91 -3.33 -3.93
CA GLU A 56 1.47 -3.09 -3.97
C GLU A 56 1.11 -1.66 -3.58
N VAL A 57 1.73 -1.11 -2.54
CA VAL A 57 1.52 0.29 -2.16
C VAL A 57 1.97 1.23 -3.26
N THR A 58 3.12 0.95 -3.89
CA THR A 58 3.61 1.75 -5.03
C THR A 58 2.62 1.70 -6.20
N ARG A 59 2.09 0.51 -6.51
CA ARG A 59 1.13 0.30 -7.58
C ARG A 59 -0.17 1.06 -7.33
N VAL A 60 -0.79 0.90 -6.16
CA VAL A 60 -2.04 1.58 -5.80
C VAL A 60 -1.88 3.09 -5.80
N SER A 61 -0.76 3.59 -5.25
CA SER A 61 -0.46 5.03 -5.24
C SER A 61 -0.35 5.61 -6.65
N LYS A 62 0.28 4.86 -7.57
CA LYS A 62 0.40 5.25 -8.97
C LYS A 62 -0.97 5.20 -9.67
N GLU A 63 -1.69 4.10 -9.54
CA GLU A 63 -2.98 3.91 -10.21
C GLU A 63 -4.02 4.94 -9.77
N VAL A 64 -4.25 5.06 -8.45
CA VAL A 64 -5.31 5.92 -7.91
C VAL A 64 -4.85 7.39 -7.88
N GLY A 65 -3.63 7.65 -7.42
CA GLY A 65 -3.14 9.01 -7.18
C GLY A 65 -2.57 9.71 -8.40
N THR A 66 -1.97 8.98 -9.35
CA THR A 66 -1.31 9.60 -10.52
C THR A 66 -2.07 9.33 -11.82
N GLU A 67 -2.48 8.09 -12.06
CA GLU A 67 -3.14 7.69 -13.32
C GLU A 67 -4.66 7.95 -13.28
N GLY A 68 -5.23 8.28 -12.11
CA GLY A 68 -6.67 8.50 -11.94
C GLY A 68 -7.51 7.23 -12.15
N LYS A 69 -6.90 6.06 -12.10
CA LYS A 69 -7.58 4.76 -12.17
C LYS A 69 -8.20 4.44 -10.81
N LEU A 70 -9.39 5.00 -10.61
CA LEU A 70 -10.14 4.84 -9.36
C LEU A 70 -10.60 3.39 -9.18
N GLY A 71 -10.55 2.90 -7.94
CA GLY A 71 -10.92 1.53 -7.56
C GLY A 71 -9.74 0.57 -7.38
N GLY A 72 -8.50 1.01 -7.58
CA GLY A 72 -7.32 0.22 -7.28
C GLY A 72 -7.18 -0.07 -5.78
N GLN A 73 -6.89 -1.32 -5.43
CA GLN A 73 -6.68 -1.80 -4.06
C GLN A 73 -5.43 -2.67 -4.01
N ALA A 74 -4.73 -2.64 -2.88
CA ALA A 74 -3.57 -3.46 -2.58
C ALA A 74 -4.05 -4.85 -2.16
N MET A 75 -3.42 -5.88 -2.73
CA MET A 75 -3.67 -7.28 -2.41
C MET A 75 -2.37 -7.91 -1.95
N VAL A 76 -2.24 -8.09 -0.64
CA VAL A 76 -1.03 -8.68 -0.04
C VAL A 76 -1.45 -9.96 0.68
N GLU A 77 -1.13 -11.11 0.10
CA GLU A 77 -1.47 -12.40 0.70
C GLU A 77 -0.64 -12.67 1.97
N GLY A 78 -1.23 -13.39 2.92
CA GLY A 78 -0.54 -13.86 4.11
C GLY A 78 -0.16 -12.79 5.15
N VAL A 79 -0.60 -11.54 4.97
CA VAL A 79 -0.36 -10.48 5.97
C VAL A 79 -1.23 -10.68 7.21
N ALA A 80 -0.65 -10.38 8.36
CA ALA A 80 -1.33 -10.36 9.65
C ALA A 80 -0.75 -9.25 10.53
N GLY A 81 -1.47 -8.90 11.59
CA GLY A 81 -1.06 -7.84 12.53
C GLY A 81 -0.82 -6.52 11.82
N THR A 82 0.28 -5.85 12.13
CA THR A 82 0.61 -4.53 11.57
C THR A 82 0.63 -4.49 10.04
N TRP A 83 1.00 -5.58 9.36
CA TRP A 83 1.01 -5.63 7.90
C TRP A 83 -0.39 -5.63 7.28
N LEU A 84 -1.34 -6.27 7.97
CA LEU A 84 -2.74 -6.24 7.57
C LEU A 84 -3.32 -4.85 7.79
N ASP A 85 -3.09 -4.27 8.97
CA ASP A 85 -3.57 -2.92 9.30
C ASP A 85 -3.06 -1.88 8.28
N LEU A 86 -1.81 -1.98 7.85
CA LEU A 86 -1.24 -1.09 6.84
C LEU A 86 -1.89 -1.28 5.46
N THR A 87 -2.10 -2.54 5.04
CA THR A 87 -2.79 -2.85 3.77
C THR A 87 -4.22 -2.31 3.78
N ASP A 88 -4.94 -2.51 4.87
CA ASP A 88 -6.33 -2.05 5.03
C ASP A 88 -6.42 -0.53 5.03
N ASN A 89 -5.51 0.16 5.71
CA ASN A 89 -5.46 1.62 5.71
C ASN A 89 -5.23 2.21 4.30
N VAL A 90 -4.32 1.61 3.51
CA VAL A 90 -4.11 2.02 2.11
C VAL A 90 -5.37 1.79 1.28
N ASN A 91 -6.05 0.66 1.48
CA ASN A 91 -7.29 0.33 0.78
C ASN A 91 -8.45 1.25 1.15
N ILE A 92 -8.59 1.62 2.43
CA ILE A 92 -9.59 2.58 2.90
C ILE A 92 -9.35 3.95 2.26
N MET A 93 -8.10 4.42 2.25
CA MET A 93 -7.74 5.69 1.60
C MET A 93 -8.09 5.67 0.10
N ALA A 94 -7.68 4.63 -0.61
CA ALA A 94 -7.94 4.48 -2.04
C ALA A 94 -9.45 4.41 -2.36
N ALA A 95 -10.22 3.69 -1.53
CA ALA A 95 -11.66 3.56 -1.67
C ALA A 95 -12.38 4.90 -1.40
N ASN A 96 -11.99 5.62 -0.36
CA ASN A 96 -12.55 6.94 -0.04
C ASN A 96 -12.33 7.93 -1.17
N LEU A 97 -11.09 8.05 -1.67
CA LEU A 97 -10.77 8.91 -2.81
C LEU A 97 -11.56 8.52 -4.06
N THR A 98 -11.66 7.22 -4.34
CA THR A 98 -12.44 6.69 -5.46
C THR A 98 -13.90 7.10 -5.39
N ASN A 99 -14.54 6.88 -4.24
CA ASN A 99 -15.97 7.16 -4.06
C ASN A 99 -16.25 8.66 -4.12
N GLN A 100 -15.42 9.46 -3.45
CA GLN A 100 -15.55 10.92 -3.42
C GLN A 100 -15.38 11.54 -4.82
N VAL A 101 -14.31 11.18 -5.54
CA VAL A 101 -14.04 11.73 -6.87
C VAL A 101 -15.09 11.30 -7.89
N ARG A 102 -15.54 10.03 -7.86
CA ARG A 102 -16.63 9.56 -8.75
C ARG A 102 -17.93 10.30 -8.51
N SER A 103 -18.32 10.50 -7.25
CA SER A 103 -19.54 11.23 -6.91
C SER A 103 -19.48 12.69 -7.37
N ILE A 104 -18.34 13.36 -7.16
CA ILE A 104 -18.12 14.73 -7.66
C ILE A 104 -18.23 14.77 -9.19
N ALA A 105 -17.60 13.83 -9.89
CA ALA A 105 -17.62 13.79 -11.35
C ALA A 105 -19.04 13.56 -11.91
N GLU A 106 -19.83 12.68 -11.29
CA GLU A 106 -21.22 12.42 -11.68
C GLU A 106 -22.08 13.67 -11.56
N VAL A 107 -22.03 14.36 -10.42
CA VAL A 107 -22.83 15.57 -10.18
C VAL A 107 -22.35 16.72 -11.07
N THR A 108 -21.04 16.89 -11.23
CA THR A 108 -20.48 17.91 -12.13
C THR A 108 -20.92 17.68 -13.58
N LYS A 109 -21.02 16.42 -14.02
CA LYS A 109 -21.56 16.07 -15.34
C LYS A 109 -23.05 16.40 -15.46
N ALA A 110 -23.85 16.14 -14.43
CA ALA A 110 -25.27 16.52 -14.41
C ALA A 110 -25.46 18.04 -14.51
N VAL A 111 -24.69 18.81 -13.73
CA VAL A 111 -24.66 20.28 -13.79
C VAL A 111 -24.30 20.77 -15.18
N ALA A 112 -23.27 20.20 -15.82
CA ALA A 112 -22.87 20.55 -17.18
C ALA A 112 -23.96 20.26 -18.23
N LEU A 113 -24.87 19.32 -17.96
CA LEU A 113 -26.04 19.01 -18.78
C LEU A 113 -27.29 19.83 -18.39
N GLY A 114 -27.17 20.75 -17.43
CA GLY A 114 -28.24 21.63 -16.97
C GLY A 114 -29.10 21.04 -15.83
N ASP A 115 -28.76 19.88 -15.30
CA ASP A 115 -29.45 19.29 -14.14
C ASP A 115 -28.76 19.68 -12.82
N LEU A 116 -29.30 20.72 -12.19
CA LEU A 116 -28.85 21.23 -10.88
C LEU A 116 -29.50 20.51 -9.68
N SER A 117 -30.40 19.54 -9.95
CA SER A 117 -31.12 18.82 -8.89
C SER A 117 -30.24 17.78 -8.19
N LYS A 118 -29.20 17.29 -8.87
CA LYS A 118 -28.24 16.32 -8.33
C LYS A 118 -27.33 16.94 -7.28
N LYS A 119 -27.04 16.16 -6.23
CA LYS A 119 -26.15 16.53 -5.13
C LYS A 119 -25.18 15.41 -4.84
N ILE A 120 -23.97 15.78 -4.40
CA ILE A 120 -22.98 14.86 -3.85
C ILE A 120 -23.45 14.51 -2.44
N GLU A 121 -23.64 13.23 -2.16
CA GLU A 121 -24.11 12.75 -0.85
C GLU A 121 -23.01 12.04 -0.05
N VAL A 122 -21.96 11.54 -0.72
CA VAL A 122 -20.85 10.81 -0.11
C VAL A 122 -20.25 11.57 1.07
N GLU A 123 -19.94 10.84 2.14
CA GLU A 123 -19.30 11.39 3.33
C GLU A 123 -17.88 11.89 2.99
N SER A 124 -17.57 13.08 3.46
CA SER A 124 -16.31 13.76 3.17
C SER A 124 -15.98 14.73 4.29
N GLY A 125 -14.70 14.86 4.63
CA GLY A 125 -14.16 15.89 5.50
C GLY A 125 -13.10 16.73 4.78
N GLY A 126 -12.61 17.77 5.44
CA GLY A 126 -11.51 18.61 4.95
C GLY A 126 -11.78 19.24 3.57
N GLU A 127 -10.76 19.28 2.73
CA GLU A 127 -10.82 19.93 1.41
C GLU A 127 -11.86 19.29 0.47
N ILE A 128 -12.12 17.99 0.62
CA ILE A 128 -13.15 17.29 -0.16
C ILE A 128 -14.55 17.73 0.25
N LEU A 129 -14.78 18.02 1.53
CA LEU A 129 -16.06 18.58 1.99
C LEU A 129 -16.29 19.97 1.42
N ASP A 130 -15.26 20.80 1.37
CA ASP A 130 -15.35 22.14 0.76
C ASP A 130 -15.69 22.04 -0.73
N LEU A 131 -15.01 21.14 -1.47
CA LEU A 131 -15.34 20.85 -2.87
C LEU A 131 -16.79 20.37 -3.04
N LYS A 132 -17.24 19.43 -2.20
CA LYS A 132 -18.62 18.95 -2.17
C LYS A 132 -19.61 20.10 -2.00
N ASN A 133 -19.36 21.00 -1.05
CA ASN A 133 -20.22 22.14 -0.78
C ASN A 133 -20.24 23.14 -1.94
N ILE A 134 -19.09 23.40 -2.57
CA ILE A 134 -19.02 24.28 -3.75
C ILE A 134 -19.88 23.73 -4.89
N VAL A 135 -19.70 22.46 -5.25
CA VAL A 135 -20.45 21.80 -6.33
C VAL A 135 -21.95 21.77 -6.00
N ASN A 136 -22.31 21.42 -4.76
CA ASN A 136 -23.72 21.36 -4.34
C ASN A 136 -24.42 22.72 -4.33
N ASN A 137 -23.70 23.84 -4.29
CA ASN A 137 -24.27 25.19 -4.25
C ASN A 137 -24.25 25.92 -5.60
N MET A 138 -23.85 25.25 -6.69
CA MET A 138 -23.91 25.83 -8.04
C MET A 138 -25.36 26.17 -8.42
N LYS A 139 -25.55 27.31 -9.08
CA LYS A 139 -26.83 27.90 -9.51
C LYS A 139 -26.75 28.33 -10.95
#